data_AF-A0A0S3TJP0-F1
#
_entry.id   AF-A0A0S3TJP0-F1
#
_cell.length_a   1.000
_cell.length_b   1.000
_cell.length_c   1.000
_cell.angle_alpha   90.00
_cell.angle_beta   90.00
_cell.angle_gamma   90.00
#
_symmetry.space_group_name_H-M   'P 1'
#
loop_
_entity.id
_entity.type
_entity.pdbx_description
1 polymer ?
#
loop_
_entity_poly.entity_id
_entity_poly.type
_entity_poly.pdbx_seq_one_letter_code
_entity_poly.pdbx_strand_id
1 'polypeptide(L)'
;MTGKYARQNAFLRLVSGNGAAYGSDFRYSLFPTKEVVIGRDPSCQVVLDAMIYRMVSRRHAVVRPLPPSPDSELGWVICDLNSANGTYLNGQRLQGCQQLVSGDRITLGYDGPELLFEYEFNHQSTVISSIAEATSLPPAGYQNTNIPDSSVSFTQLFPIISTGKDLTRKAYLIPGVLTVVFVVLMFATVGDPQANQVVVGTYIAFAAYYFIYQLCGKRKPWWVLMGSGLTTMLILLSPLTDFFIFFFREVLPGSLPANQQESVTFTELLIRYFFGAGLMEELLKALPILGAYAIARSLSSPWRERIGVWEPLDGILLGTASAVGFTLLETLGQYVPQIIQSVTFQAGDGAGQLAGLQLLIPRILGSVAGHMAYSGYLGYFIGLAVLKPRKSWQILLVGYLTAAGLHALWNATGTINGLLLVVVGVLSYAFLMAAILKARALSPTREQNFATRFLGPK
;
A
#
# COMPACT_ATOMS: atom_id res chain seq x y z
N MET A 1 42.33 -27.07 -21.41
CA MET A 1 43.09 -26.00 -20.73
C MET A 1 42.25 -25.46 -19.59
N THR A 2 42.45 -26.05 -18.42
CA THR A 2 41.96 -25.57 -17.12
C THR A 2 42.84 -24.42 -16.66
N GLY A 3 42.25 -23.30 -16.21
CA GLY A 3 43.00 -22.12 -15.82
C GLY A 3 42.22 -21.17 -14.90
N LYS A 4 42.30 -21.47 -13.60
CA LYS A 4 42.26 -20.55 -12.43
C LYS A 4 41.74 -19.12 -12.68
N TYR A 5 40.50 -18.83 -12.29
CA TYR A 5 40.19 -17.55 -11.65
C TYR A 5 39.18 -17.81 -10.53
N ALA A 6 39.65 -17.73 -9.29
CA ALA A 6 38.79 -17.69 -8.13
C ALA A 6 37.80 -16.53 -8.31
N ARG A 7 36.51 -16.74 -8.02
CA ARG A 7 35.55 -15.64 -7.92
C ARG A 7 35.92 -14.80 -6.69
N GLN A 8 36.67 -13.73 -6.93
CA GLN A 8 37.02 -12.73 -5.93
C GLN A 8 35.88 -11.71 -5.87
N ASN A 9 35.29 -11.53 -4.69
CA ASN A 9 34.17 -10.63 -4.50
C ASN A 9 34.61 -9.46 -3.60
N ALA A 10 34.65 -8.25 -4.16
CA ALA A 10 34.90 -7.01 -3.42
C ALA A 10 33.60 -6.20 -3.29
N PHE A 11 33.34 -5.63 -2.11
CA PHE A 11 32.14 -4.84 -1.85
C PHE A 11 32.43 -3.61 -1.00
N LEU A 12 31.60 -2.58 -1.15
CA LEU A 12 31.47 -1.49 -0.18
C LEU A 12 30.17 -1.67 0.60
N ARG A 13 30.24 -1.65 1.94
CA ARG A 13 29.07 -1.69 2.82
C ARG A 13 28.89 -0.36 3.54
N LEU A 14 27.71 0.23 3.50
CA LEU A 14 27.43 1.45 4.27
C LEU A 14 27.22 1.11 5.77
N VAL A 15 28.08 1.63 6.65
CA VAL A 15 28.13 1.27 8.09
C VAL A 15 27.59 2.37 9.00
N SER A 16 27.73 3.64 8.63
CA SER A 16 27.19 4.75 9.42
C SER A 16 26.69 5.86 8.52
N GLY A 17 25.53 6.40 8.86
CA GLY A 17 25.00 7.62 8.27
C GLY A 17 23.71 8.01 8.99
N ASN A 18 23.44 9.31 9.13
CA ASN A 18 22.25 9.85 9.80
C ASN A 18 20.90 9.53 9.10
N GLY A 19 20.88 8.49 8.26
CA GLY A 19 19.70 7.87 7.68
C GLY A 19 19.87 6.36 7.40
N ALA A 20 20.98 5.74 7.82
CA ALA A 20 21.10 4.29 7.85
C ALA A 20 20.27 3.81 9.05
N ALA A 21 19.10 3.22 8.78
CA ALA A 21 18.45 2.39 9.77
C ALA A 21 19.48 1.36 10.24
N TYR A 22 19.78 1.34 11.54
CA TYR A 22 20.63 0.31 12.15
C TYR A 22 20.17 -1.07 11.63
N GLY A 23 20.96 -1.68 10.74
CA GLY A 23 20.69 -3.01 10.17
C GLY A 23 20.34 -3.13 8.68
N SER A 24 20.32 -2.05 7.87
CA SER A 24 20.27 -2.22 6.41
C SER A 24 21.68 -2.33 5.80
N ASP A 25 22.18 -3.56 5.65
CA ASP A 25 23.44 -3.90 4.98
C ASP A 25 23.35 -3.61 3.47
N PHE A 26 23.41 -2.33 3.06
CA PHE A 26 23.55 -2.00 1.63
C PHE A 26 24.99 -2.31 1.20
N ARG A 27 25.14 -3.37 0.40
CA ARG A 27 26.41 -3.79 -0.20
C ARG A 27 26.45 -3.42 -1.68
N TYR A 28 27.51 -2.74 -2.09
CA TYR A 28 27.76 -2.33 -3.47
C TYR A 28 28.93 -3.13 -4.04
N SER A 29 28.67 -3.98 -5.05
CA SER A 29 29.70 -4.80 -5.67
C SER A 29 30.70 -3.96 -6.46
N LEU A 30 31.99 -4.23 -6.23
CA LEU A 30 33.09 -3.66 -7.00
C LEU A 30 33.55 -4.67 -8.05
N PHE A 31 33.63 -4.23 -9.31
CA PHE A 31 34.01 -5.10 -10.43
C PHE A 31 35.45 -4.81 -10.89
N PRO A 32 36.20 -5.84 -11.34
CA PRO A 32 37.57 -5.70 -11.86
C PRO A 32 37.72 -4.76 -13.07
N THR A 33 36.62 -4.44 -13.75
CA THR A 33 36.61 -3.79 -15.07
C THR A 33 35.92 -2.43 -15.06
N LYS A 34 35.41 -1.96 -13.91
CA LYS A 34 34.60 -0.75 -13.83
C LYS A 34 35.00 0.10 -12.63
N GLU A 35 35.04 1.41 -12.84
CA GLU A 35 35.07 2.37 -11.75
C GLU A 35 33.68 2.53 -11.12
N VAL A 36 33.66 2.84 -9.82
CA VAL A 36 32.46 3.05 -9.03
C VAL A 36 32.55 4.43 -8.40
N VAL A 37 31.72 5.35 -8.91
CA VAL A 37 31.62 6.72 -8.41
C VAL A 37 30.62 6.77 -7.26
N ILE A 38 31.02 7.45 -6.19
CA ILE A 38 30.24 7.64 -4.97
C ILE A 38 29.86 9.12 -4.85
N GLY A 39 28.59 9.43 -4.64
CA GLY A 39 28.13 10.82 -4.53
C GLY A 39 26.62 10.98 -4.44
N ARG A 40 26.15 12.23 -4.41
CA ARG A 40 24.71 12.57 -4.38
C ARG A 40 24.04 12.59 -5.76
N ASP A 41 24.81 12.62 -6.84
CA ASP A 41 24.25 12.68 -8.18
C ASP A 41 23.63 11.33 -8.56
N PRO A 42 22.39 11.28 -9.09
CA PRO A 42 21.77 10.03 -9.53
C PRO A 42 22.54 9.25 -10.59
N SER A 43 23.51 9.89 -11.27
CA SER A 43 24.42 9.22 -12.22
C SER A 43 25.55 8.41 -11.57
N CYS A 44 25.74 8.50 -10.25
CA CYS A 44 26.74 7.74 -9.50
C CYS A 44 26.32 6.27 -9.35
N GLN A 45 27.28 5.36 -9.21
CA GLN A 45 27.01 3.94 -8.95
C GLN A 45 26.63 3.71 -7.47
N VAL A 46 27.21 4.50 -6.56
CA VAL A 46 26.79 4.58 -5.15
C VAL A 46 26.14 5.94 -4.93
N VAL A 47 24.81 5.97 -4.99
CA VAL A 47 24.01 7.19 -4.82
C VAL A 47 23.63 7.36 -3.35
N LEU A 48 24.05 8.47 -2.76
CA LEU A 48 23.70 8.86 -1.39
C LEU A 48 22.61 9.93 -1.42
N ASP A 49 21.61 9.79 -0.54
CA ASP A 49 20.44 10.67 -0.50
C ASP A 49 20.86 12.15 -0.32
N ALA A 50 20.37 13.00 -1.23
CA ALA A 50 20.80 14.39 -1.30
C ALA A 50 20.26 15.29 -0.19
N MET A 51 19.15 14.90 0.45
CA MET A 51 18.54 15.60 1.57
C MET A 51 19.20 15.22 2.89
N ILE A 52 19.66 13.97 3.01
CA ILE A 52 20.30 13.42 4.22
C ILE A 52 21.80 13.79 4.25
N TYR A 53 22.54 13.53 3.16
CA TYR A 53 23.99 13.64 3.13
C TYR A 53 24.47 14.91 2.42
N ARG A 54 24.01 16.07 2.88
CA ARG A 54 24.30 17.38 2.24
C ARG A 54 25.80 17.69 2.13
N MET A 55 26.61 17.17 3.06
CA MET A 55 28.07 17.31 3.06
C MET A 55 28.78 16.49 1.97
N VAL A 56 28.10 15.55 1.33
CA VAL A 56 28.70 14.76 0.24
C VAL A 56 28.62 15.58 -1.06
N SER A 57 29.67 15.65 -1.87
CA SER A 57 29.59 16.26 -3.21
C SER A 57 28.69 15.46 -4.18
N ARG A 58 28.27 16.10 -5.28
CA ARG A 58 27.50 15.42 -6.36
C ARG A 58 28.24 14.19 -6.87
N ARG A 59 29.54 14.34 -7.19
CA ARG A 59 30.50 13.25 -7.38
C ARG A 59 31.59 13.48 -6.34
N HIS A 60 31.72 12.61 -5.35
CA HIS A 60 32.56 12.83 -4.18
C HIS A 60 33.88 12.08 -4.27
N ALA A 61 33.81 10.78 -4.51
CA ALA A 61 34.97 9.91 -4.57
C ALA A 61 34.74 8.82 -5.61
N VAL A 62 35.81 8.17 -6.04
CA VAL A 62 35.76 7.05 -6.98
C VAL A 62 36.62 5.90 -6.48
N VAL A 63 36.06 4.70 -6.51
CA VAL A 63 36.81 3.45 -6.34
C VAL A 63 37.09 2.89 -7.72
N ARG A 64 38.37 2.61 -8.02
CA ARG A 64 38.79 2.04 -9.30
C ARG A 64 39.68 0.81 -9.07
N PRO A 65 39.60 -0.21 -9.95
CA PRO A 65 40.53 -1.33 -9.91
C PRO A 65 41.94 -0.86 -10.25
N LEU A 66 42.94 -1.46 -9.62
CA LEU A 66 44.35 -1.33 -10.01
C LEU A 66 44.60 -2.10 -11.31
N PRO A 67 45.47 -1.60 -12.20
CA PRO A 67 45.85 -2.33 -13.40
C PRO A 67 46.44 -3.69 -13.04
N PRO A 68 46.12 -4.76 -13.79
CA PRO A 68 46.71 -6.07 -13.54
C PRO A 68 48.22 -6.03 -13.78
N SER A 69 49.00 -6.41 -12.77
CA SER A 69 50.43 -6.70 -12.90
C SER A 69 50.61 -8.23 -12.86
N PRO A 70 51.52 -8.82 -13.65
CA PRO A 70 51.76 -10.27 -13.67
C PRO A 70 52.11 -10.85 -12.28
N ASP A 71 52.60 -10.02 -11.35
CA ASP A 71 52.99 -10.40 -9.99
C ASP A 71 52.08 -9.82 -8.88
N SER A 72 50.97 -9.14 -9.22
CA SER A 72 50.10 -8.48 -8.21
C SER A 72 48.67 -9.02 -8.23
N GLU A 73 48.13 -9.22 -7.04
CA GLU A 73 46.70 -9.50 -6.86
C GLU A 73 45.83 -8.31 -7.31
N LEU A 74 44.59 -8.61 -7.65
CA LEU A 74 43.55 -7.63 -7.99
C LEU A 74 43.29 -6.72 -6.78
N GLY A 75 43.64 -5.44 -6.92
CA GLY A 75 43.47 -4.43 -5.88
C GLY A 75 42.53 -3.30 -6.31
N TRP A 76 42.09 -2.51 -5.33
CA TRP A 76 41.27 -1.32 -5.57
C TRP A 76 41.95 -0.11 -4.95
N VAL A 77 41.76 1.06 -5.56
CA VAL A 77 42.17 2.35 -5.00
C VAL A 77 40.96 3.27 -4.89
N ILE A 78 40.93 4.08 -3.84
CA ILE A 78 39.98 5.17 -3.63
C ILE A 78 40.67 6.50 -3.96
N CYS A 79 39.98 7.35 -4.71
CA CYS A 79 40.42 8.71 -5.03
C CYS A 79 39.31 9.71 -4.70
N ASP A 80 39.69 10.85 -4.12
CA ASP A 80 38.80 12.00 -3.96
C ASP A 80 38.62 12.72 -5.30
N LEU A 81 37.38 13.07 -5.67
CA LEU A 81 37.05 13.78 -6.91
C LEU A 81 36.95 15.30 -6.68
N ASN A 82 37.93 15.86 -5.97
CA ASN A 82 37.96 17.26 -5.55
C ASN A 82 36.68 17.65 -4.79
N SER A 83 36.32 16.84 -3.80
CA SER A 83 35.12 17.02 -3.00
C SER A 83 35.24 18.24 -2.07
N ALA A 84 34.11 18.85 -1.72
CA ALA A 84 34.11 20.07 -0.90
C ALA A 84 34.57 19.80 0.53
N ASN A 85 34.28 18.62 1.08
CA ASN A 85 34.54 18.27 2.48
C ASN A 85 35.63 17.20 2.66
N GLY A 86 36.20 16.70 1.55
CA GLY A 86 37.26 15.69 1.55
C GLY A 86 36.78 14.27 1.83
N THR A 87 37.52 13.30 1.31
CA THR A 87 37.38 11.87 1.61
C THR A 87 38.42 11.45 2.66
N TYR A 88 38.02 10.62 3.62
CA TYR A 88 38.87 10.12 4.70
C TYR A 88 38.93 8.59 4.65
N LEU A 89 40.11 8.02 4.82
CA LEU A 89 40.34 6.57 4.93
C LEU A 89 40.86 6.29 6.34
N ASN A 90 40.16 5.45 7.09
CA ASN A 90 40.46 5.12 8.49
C ASN A 90 40.69 6.37 9.37
N GLY A 91 39.89 7.42 9.15
CA GLY A 91 39.95 8.69 9.87
C GLY A 91 41.01 9.69 9.36
N GLN A 92 41.88 9.31 8.42
CA GLN A 92 42.87 10.19 7.83
C GLN A 92 42.40 10.74 6.48
N ARG A 93 42.54 12.06 6.25
CA ARG A 93 42.15 12.67 4.99
C ARG A 93 43.04 12.18 3.86
N LEU A 94 42.45 11.73 2.75
CA LEU A 94 43.20 11.26 1.58
C LEU A 94 44.08 12.37 1.01
N GLN A 95 45.35 12.04 0.77
CA GLN A 95 46.28 12.85 -0.01
C GLN A 95 46.59 12.07 -1.29
N GLY A 96 45.81 12.33 -2.34
CA GLY A 96 45.84 11.53 -3.57
C GLY A 96 45.10 10.19 -3.46
N CYS A 97 45.21 9.37 -4.50
CA CYS A 97 44.60 8.04 -4.51
C CYS A 97 45.35 7.07 -3.59
N GLN A 98 44.63 6.29 -2.79
CA GLN A 98 45.22 5.29 -1.90
C GLN A 98 44.61 3.91 -2.14
N GLN A 99 45.40 2.86 -1.94
CA GLN A 99 44.96 1.47 -2.08
C GLN A 99 44.08 1.06 -0.90
N LEU A 100 43.01 0.33 -1.20
CA LEU A 100 42.07 -0.21 -0.22
C LEU A 100 42.48 -1.62 0.20
N VAL A 101 42.38 -1.90 1.49
CA VAL A 101 42.59 -3.19 2.13
C VAL A 101 41.30 -3.61 2.84
N SER A 102 40.98 -4.92 2.81
CA SER A 102 39.78 -5.46 3.47
C SER A 102 39.69 -5.00 4.93
N GLY A 103 38.56 -4.42 5.31
CA GLY A 103 38.33 -3.81 6.62
C GLY A 103 38.51 -2.29 6.67
N ASP A 104 38.99 -1.66 5.59
CA ASP A 104 39.14 -0.20 5.52
C ASP A 104 37.81 0.55 5.59
N ARG A 105 37.82 1.68 6.29
CA ARG A 105 36.67 2.57 6.50
C ARG A 105 36.84 3.87 5.73
N ILE A 106 35.95 4.12 4.78
CA ILE A 106 35.91 5.30 3.92
C ILE A 106 34.82 6.25 4.43
N THR A 107 35.18 7.44 4.89
CA THR A 107 34.23 8.47 5.37
C THR A 107 34.19 9.65 4.39
N LEU A 108 32.98 10.10 4.02
CA LEU A 108 32.77 11.16 3.02
C LEU A 108 32.42 12.50 3.67
N GLY A 109 33.44 13.31 3.96
CA GLY A 109 33.39 14.43 4.91
C GLY A 109 33.69 13.94 6.33
N TYR A 110 34.29 14.80 7.16
CA TYR A 110 34.81 14.42 8.48
C TYR A 110 33.77 13.76 9.40
N ASP A 111 32.53 14.25 9.40
CA ASP A 111 31.38 13.68 10.13
C ASP A 111 30.32 13.07 9.18
N GLY A 112 30.79 12.58 8.02
CA GLY A 112 29.95 12.10 6.93
C GLY A 112 29.56 10.63 7.02
N PRO A 113 28.89 10.10 5.97
CA PRO A 113 28.61 8.68 5.88
C PRO A 113 29.89 7.86 5.75
N GLU A 114 29.89 6.67 6.36
CA GLU A 114 31.01 5.74 6.44
C GLU A 114 30.72 4.45 5.66
N LEU A 115 31.63 4.05 4.80
CA LEU A 115 31.59 2.84 3.98
C LEU A 115 32.75 1.90 4.37
N LEU A 116 32.47 0.64 4.65
CA LEU A 116 33.48 -0.40 4.89
C LEU A 116 33.78 -1.14 3.59
N PHE A 117 35.07 -1.28 3.26
CA PHE A 117 35.54 -2.11 2.17
C PHE A 117 35.72 -3.56 2.63
N GLU A 118 35.10 -4.51 1.93
CA GLU A 118 35.20 -5.94 2.20
C GLU A 118 35.75 -6.66 0.96
N TYR A 119 36.73 -7.53 1.17
CA TYR A 119 37.34 -8.37 0.14
C TYR A 119 37.46 -9.81 0.65
N GLU A 120 36.77 -10.75 -0.02
CA GLU A 120 36.81 -12.18 0.31
C GLU A 120 37.67 -12.98 -0.69
N PHE A 121 38.65 -13.70 -0.16
CA PHE A 121 39.43 -14.70 -0.90
C PHE A 121 38.80 -16.08 -0.72
N ASN A 122 38.12 -16.60 -1.74
CA ASN A 122 37.53 -17.93 -1.67
C ASN A 122 38.57 -18.98 -2.10
N HIS A 123 39.34 -19.52 -1.14
CA HIS A 123 40.17 -20.68 -1.39
C HIS A 123 39.26 -21.92 -1.44
N GLN A 124 38.97 -22.44 -2.64
CA GLN A 124 38.23 -23.69 -2.79
C GLN A 124 39.05 -24.84 -2.19
N SER A 125 38.83 -25.13 -0.90
CA SER A 125 39.20 -26.41 -0.32
C SER A 125 38.15 -27.43 -0.74
N THR A 126 38.51 -28.28 -1.70
CA THR A 126 37.70 -29.41 -2.14
C THR A 126 37.62 -30.43 -1.00
N VAL A 127 36.55 -30.37 -0.20
CA VAL A 127 36.25 -31.44 0.77
C VAL A 127 35.54 -32.56 0.03
N ILE A 128 36.29 -33.60 -0.32
CA ILE A 128 35.74 -34.91 -0.67
C ILE A 128 35.56 -35.67 0.64
N SER A 129 34.34 -36.12 0.94
CA SER A 129 34.05 -37.14 1.94
C SER A 129 33.01 -38.06 1.33
N SER A 130 33.35 -39.29 0.96
CA SER A 130 33.55 -40.48 1.80
C SER A 130 34.31 -41.53 0.94
N ILE A 131 34.96 -42.60 1.44
CA ILE A 131 34.45 -43.73 2.24
C ILE A 131 35.65 -44.45 2.93
N ALA A 132 35.36 -45.11 4.07
CA ALA A 132 36.03 -46.27 4.71
C ALA A 132 37.18 -46.08 5.72
N GLU A 133 36.83 -46.45 6.97
CA GLU A 133 37.58 -47.19 8.01
C GLU A 133 39.12 -47.20 8.01
N ALA A 134 39.73 -46.72 9.10
CA ALA A 134 40.28 -47.55 10.18
C ALA A 134 41.25 -46.76 11.10
N THR A 135 40.98 -46.83 12.41
CA THR A 135 41.91 -46.81 13.55
C THR A 135 42.92 -45.67 13.81
N SER A 136 42.89 -45.26 15.09
CA SER A 136 43.94 -44.71 15.98
C SER A 136 44.10 -43.18 16.08
N LEU A 137 43.81 -42.69 17.30
CA LEU A 137 44.08 -41.34 17.81
C LEU A 137 45.58 -41.14 18.10
N PRO A 138 46.09 -39.89 17.95
CA PRO A 138 46.89 -39.25 19.00
C PRO A 138 46.44 -37.77 19.26
N PRO A 139 46.97 -37.09 20.31
CA PRO A 139 46.13 -36.41 21.29
C PRO A 139 45.93 -34.89 21.09
N ALA A 140 44.99 -34.38 21.89
CA ALA A 140 44.51 -33.02 21.99
C ALA A 140 45.60 -31.94 22.08
N GLY A 141 45.50 -30.96 21.19
CA GLY A 141 45.92 -29.58 21.40
C GLY A 141 44.70 -28.68 21.26
N TYR A 142 44.13 -28.27 22.39
CA TYR A 142 43.03 -27.31 22.49
C TYR A 142 43.34 -26.04 21.68
N GLN A 143 42.54 -25.74 20.66
CA GLN A 143 42.16 -24.35 20.39
C GLN A 143 40.68 -24.22 20.71
N ASN A 144 40.42 -23.63 21.89
CA ASN A 144 39.12 -23.10 22.25
C ASN A 144 38.70 -22.11 21.15
N THR A 145 37.87 -22.54 20.22
CA THR A 145 36.87 -21.64 19.65
C THR A 145 35.90 -21.34 20.79
N ASN A 146 36.26 -20.34 21.61
CA ASN A 146 35.27 -19.56 22.33
C ASN A 146 34.37 -18.94 21.25
N ILE A 147 33.38 -19.69 20.78
CA ILE A 147 32.13 -19.10 20.36
C ILE A 147 31.72 -18.31 21.60
N PRO A 148 31.75 -16.96 21.59
CA PRO A 148 31.20 -16.24 22.73
C PRO A 148 29.78 -16.78 22.84
N ASP A 149 29.41 -17.34 24.01
CA ASP A 149 28.01 -17.57 24.33
C ASP A 149 27.29 -16.30 23.91
N SER A 150 26.56 -16.38 22.81
CA SER A 150 26.06 -15.21 22.10
C SER A 150 24.95 -14.67 22.97
N SER A 151 25.32 -13.85 23.96
CA SER A 151 24.40 -13.31 24.94
C SER A 151 23.30 -12.60 24.17
N VAL A 152 22.10 -13.17 24.17
CA VAL A 152 20.96 -12.59 23.48
C VAL A 152 20.76 -11.21 24.08
N SER A 153 20.89 -10.17 23.25
CA SER A 153 20.78 -8.81 23.76
C SER A 153 19.37 -8.61 24.32
N PHE A 154 19.22 -7.75 25.32
CA PHE A 154 17.90 -7.41 25.87
C PHE A 154 16.94 -6.90 24.78
N THR A 155 17.45 -6.25 23.74
CA THR A 155 16.69 -5.83 22.56
C THR A 155 16.33 -6.98 21.62
N GLN A 156 17.08 -8.08 21.58
CA GLN A 156 16.70 -9.30 20.87
C GLN A 156 15.65 -10.11 21.64
N LEU A 157 15.71 -10.12 22.97
CA LEU A 157 14.68 -10.72 23.84
C LEU A 157 13.38 -9.88 23.85
N PHE A 158 13.52 -8.55 23.76
CA PHE A 158 12.40 -7.61 23.73
C PHE A 158 12.53 -6.63 22.55
N PRO A 159 12.28 -7.09 21.30
CA PRO A 159 12.43 -6.27 20.07
C PRO A 159 11.60 -4.99 20.07
N ILE A 160 10.52 -4.96 20.85
CA ILE A 160 9.65 -3.78 20.96
C ILE A 160 10.38 -2.55 21.51
N ILE A 161 11.43 -2.74 22.31
CA ILE A 161 12.16 -1.66 23.00
C ILE A 161 13.10 -0.92 22.04
N SER A 162 13.69 -1.60 21.05
CA SER A 162 14.51 -0.93 20.02
C SER A 162 13.70 -0.47 18.80
N THR A 163 12.53 -1.07 18.56
CA THR A 163 11.78 -0.88 17.30
C THR A 163 10.71 0.21 17.40
N GLY A 164 10.50 0.88 18.53
CA GLY A 164 9.35 1.78 18.74
C GLY A 164 9.10 2.86 17.65
N LYS A 165 10.16 3.50 17.13
CA LYS A 165 10.05 4.47 16.02
C LYS A 165 9.84 3.82 14.65
N ASP A 166 10.32 2.60 14.46
CA ASP A 166 10.11 1.82 13.23
C ASP A 166 8.74 1.15 13.19
N LEU A 167 8.20 0.79 14.36
CA LEU A 167 6.88 0.19 14.53
C LEU A 167 5.77 1.16 14.08
N THR A 168 5.89 2.43 14.46
CA THR A 168 4.96 3.50 14.06
C THR A 168 5.16 3.98 12.62
N ARG A 169 6.36 3.80 12.04
CA ARG A 169 6.65 4.12 10.62
C ARG A 169 6.23 3.02 9.65
N LYS A 170 6.23 1.75 10.06
CA LYS A 170 5.79 0.62 9.22
C LYS A 170 4.25 0.55 9.19
N ALA A 171 3.70 0.33 8.00
CA ALA A 171 2.27 0.42 7.69
C ALA A 171 1.37 -0.65 8.36
N TYR A 172 1.84 -1.37 9.39
CA TYR A 172 1.14 -2.52 9.96
C TYR A 172 0.73 -2.36 11.43
N LEU A 173 1.36 -1.46 12.19
CA LEU A 173 1.04 -1.31 13.61
C LEU A 173 -0.36 -0.72 13.83
N ILE A 174 -0.69 0.35 13.12
CA ILE A 174 -1.99 1.04 13.30
C ILE A 174 -3.17 0.11 12.97
N PRO A 175 -3.18 -0.62 11.83
CA PRO A 175 -4.22 -1.63 11.58
C PRO A 175 -4.27 -2.70 12.66
N GLY A 176 -3.11 -3.18 13.14
CA GLY A 176 -3.07 -4.19 14.21
C GLY A 176 -3.68 -3.71 15.53
N VAL A 177 -3.36 -2.49 15.96
CA VAL A 177 -3.96 -1.88 17.16
C VAL A 177 -5.47 -1.71 16.99
N LEU A 178 -5.93 -1.22 15.83
CA LEU A 178 -7.35 -1.10 15.54
C LEU A 178 -8.06 -2.45 15.58
N THR A 179 -7.46 -3.50 14.99
CA THR A 179 -7.99 -4.87 15.09
C THR A 179 -8.16 -5.30 16.54
N VAL A 180 -7.15 -5.09 17.39
CA VAL A 180 -7.24 -5.43 18.82
C VAL A 180 -8.38 -4.67 19.50
N VAL A 181 -8.52 -3.37 19.25
CA VAL A 181 -9.62 -2.55 19.81
C VAL A 181 -10.97 -3.12 19.39
N PHE A 182 -11.16 -3.40 18.10
CA PHE A 182 -12.42 -3.97 17.60
C PHE A 182 -12.69 -5.38 18.16
N VAL A 183 -11.68 -6.23 18.31
CA VAL A 183 -11.84 -7.55 18.94
C VAL A 183 -12.31 -7.41 20.39
N VAL A 184 -11.73 -6.49 21.16
CA VAL A 184 -12.17 -6.22 22.54
C VAL A 184 -13.61 -5.70 22.55
N LEU A 185 -13.98 -4.81 21.63
CA LEU A 185 -15.36 -4.34 21.50
C LEU A 185 -16.33 -5.47 21.12
N MET A 186 -15.93 -6.40 20.25
CA MET A 186 -16.74 -7.57 19.90
C MET A 186 -17.00 -8.46 21.13
N PHE A 187 -15.98 -8.70 21.97
CA PHE A 187 -16.18 -9.39 23.25
C PHE A 187 -17.06 -8.60 24.23
N ALA A 188 -16.88 -7.27 24.31
CA ALA A 188 -17.64 -6.41 25.22
C ALA A 188 -19.13 -6.29 24.85
N THR A 189 -19.47 -6.58 23.59
CA THR A 189 -20.84 -6.53 23.05
C THR A 189 -21.51 -7.91 23.01
N VAL A 190 -20.87 -8.95 23.54
CA VAL A 190 -21.51 -10.27 23.68
C VAL A 190 -22.76 -10.13 24.57
N GLY A 191 -23.89 -10.63 24.08
CA GLY A 191 -25.19 -10.47 24.72
C GLY A 191 -26.04 -9.32 24.16
N ASP A 192 -25.46 -8.45 23.33
CA ASP A 192 -26.17 -7.42 22.55
C ASP A 192 -25.92 -7.64 21.04
N PRO A 193 -26.77 -8.42 20.36
CA PRO A 193 -26.58 -8.77 18.94
C PRO A 193 -26.51 -7.54 18.03
N GLN A 194 -27.29 -6.50 18.31
CA GLN A 194 -27.34 -5.30 17.47
C GLN A 194 -26.03 -4.52 17.59
N ALA A 195 -25.56 -4.27 18.82
CA ALA A 195 -24.27 -3.61 19.03
C ALA A 195 -23.12 -4.44 18.44
N ASN A 196 -23.15 -5.75 18.62
CA ASN A 196 -22.14 -6.65 18.07
C ASN A 196 -22.09 -6.61 16.54
N GLN A 197 -23.23 -6.67 15.86
CA GLN A 197 -23.32 -6.56 14.40
C GLN A 197 -22.78 -5.22 13.89
N VAL A 198 -23.05 -4.11 14.57
CA VAL A 198 -22.50 -2.79 14.23
C VAL A 198 -20.97 -2.80 14.34
N VAL A 199 -20.40 -3.35 15.42
CA VAL A 199 -18.95 -3.44 15.64
C VAL A 199 -18.29 -4.33 14.58
N VAL A 200 -18.83 -5.52 14.33
CA VAL A 200 -18.35 -6.46 13.31
C VAL A 200 -18.41 -5.85 11.92
N GLY A 201 -19.56 -5.28 11.55
CA GLY A 201 -19.75 -4.67 10.24
C GLY A 201 -18.80 -3.50 10.00
N THR A 202 -18.65 -2.63 10.99
CA THR A 202 -17.72 -1.49 10.93
C THR A 202 -16.28 -1.96 10.77
N TYR A 203 -15.85 -3.00 11.49
CA TYR A 203 -14.50 -3.54 11.36
C TYR A 203 -14.24 -4.12 9.97
N ILE A 204 -15.16 -4.94 9.44
CA ILE A 204 -15.01 -5.54 8.11
C ILE A 204 -14.96 -4.43 7.05
N ALA A 205 -15.83 -3.42 7.17
CA ALA A 205 -15.84 -2.28 6.25
C ALA A 205 -14.52 -1.50 6.31
N PHE A 206 -13.98 -1.26 7.51
CA PHE A 206 -12.67 -0.64 7.69
C PHE A 206 -11.55 -1.46 7.04
N ALA A 207 -11.51 -2.78 7.26
CA ALA A 207 -10.48 -3.65 6.69
C ALA A 207 -10.56 -3.69 5.15
N ALA A 208 -11.77 -3.79 4.61
CA ALA A 208 -12.02 -3.76 3.18
C ALA A 208 -11.64 -2.41 2.53
N TYR A 209 -11.97 -1.29 3.20
CA TYR A 209 -11.54 0.03 2.77
C TYR A 209 -10.02 0.22 2.86
N TYR A 210 -9.41 -0.25 3.95
CA TYR A 210 -7.96 -0.20 4.16
C TYR A 210 -7.19 -0.92 3.06
N PHE A 211 -7.72 -2.05 2.57
CA PHE A 211 -7.18 -2.74 1.39
C PHE A 211 -7.16 -1.83 0.15
N ILE A 212 -8.26 -1.15 -0.17
CA ILE A 212 -8.31 -0.20 -1.30
C ILE A 212 -7.38 1.00 -1.07
N TYR A 213 -7.31 1.51 0.16
CA TYR A 213 -6.41 2.61 0.53
C TYR A 213 -4.94 2.24 0.24
N GLN A 214 -4.54 1.03 0.61
CA GLN A 214 -3.20 0.50 0.34
C GLN A 214 -2.94 0.35 -1.18
N LEU A 215 -3.91 -0.13 -1.95
CA LEU A 215 -3.78 -0.25 -3.40
C LEU A 215 -3.63 1.10 -4.10
N CYS A 216 -4.34 2.13 -3.64
CA CYS A 216 -4.23 3.49 -4.15
C CYS A 216 -2.83 4.08 -3.92
N GLY A 217 -2.25 3.82 -2.75
CA GLY A 217 -0.88 4.25 -2.46
C GLY A 217 -0.69 5.75 -2.23
N LYS A 218 -1.79 6.50 -2.08
CA LYS A 218 -1.79 7.93 -1.83
C LYS A 218 -2.23 8.23 -0.41
N ARG A 219 -1.55 9.17 0.23
CA ARG A 219 -1.93 9.66 1.56
C ARG A 219 -3.07 10.66 1.43
N LYS A 220 -4.20 10.35 2.06
CA LYS A 220 -5.29 11.28 2.36
C LYS A 220 -5.55 11.26 3.87
N PRO A 221 -5.82 12.40 4.53
CA PRO A 221 -6.08 12.40 5.96
C PRO A 221 -7.34 11.57 6.29
N TRP A 222 -7.24 10.65 7.24
CA TRP A 222 -8.33 9.72 7.59
C TRP A 222 -9.61 10.41 8.02
N TRP A 223 -9.54 11.58 8.67
CA TRP A 223 -10.73 12.36 9.03
C TRP A 223 -11.49 12.89 7.81
N VAL A 224 -10.82 13.15 6.67
CA VAL A 224 -11.51 13.54 5.42
C VAL A 224 -12.23 12.33 4.84
N LEU A 225 -11.60 11.14 4.90
CA LEU A 225 -12.18 9.89 4.42
C LEU A 225 -13.41 9.50 5.25
N MET A 226 -13.29 9.53 6.58
CA MET A 226 -14.40 9.35 7.51
C MET A 226 -15.49 10.39 7.28
N GLY A 227 -15.11 11.66 7.09
CA GLY A 227 -16.04 12.73 6.76
C GLY A 227 -16.84 12.46 5.48
N SER A 228 -16.21 11.91 4.43
CA SER A 228 -16.90 11.49 3.21
C SER A 228 -17.97 10.44 3.50
N GLY A 229 -17.63 9.37 4.21
CA GLY A 229 -18.57 8.31 4.58
C GLY A 229 -19.71 8.80 5.48
N LEU A 230 -19.39 9.60 6.51
CA LEU A 230 -20.38 10.18 7.42
C LEU A 230 -21.32 11.15 6.69
N THR A 231 -20.80 11.95 5.76
CA THR A 231 -21.63 12.84 4.94
C THR A 231 -22.62 12.04 4.10
N THR A 232 -22.20 10.91 3.53
CA THR A 232 -23.11 10.00 2.83
C THR A 232 -24.19 9.47 3.76
N MET A 233 -23.83 9.03 4.98
CA MET A 233 -24.84 8.58 5.96
C MET A 233 -25.84 9.69 6.29
N LEU A 234 -25.37 10.93 6.50
CA LEU A 234 -26.24 12.08 6.76
C LEU A 234 -27.14 12.42 5.57
N ILE A 235 -26.62 12.34 4.34
CA ILE A 235 -27.41 12.51 3.11
C ILE A 235 -28.54 11.47 3.08
N LEU A 236 -28.21 10.20 3.31
CA LEU A 236 -29.17 9.10 3.28
C LEU A 236 -30.25 9.22 4.35
N LEU A 237 -29.94 9.78 5.52
CA LEU A 237 -30.89 10.05 6.60
C LEU A 237 -31.67 11.37 6.42
N SER A 238 -31.32 12.18 5.43
CA SER A 238 -31.95 13.48 5.19
C SER A 238 -33.12 13.37 4.19
N PRO A 239 -34.04 14.37 4.17
CA PRO A 239 -35.11 14.46 3.19
C PRO A 239 -34.63 14.57 1.73
N LEU A 240 -33.32 14.81 1.51
CA LEU A 240 -32.73 14.79 0.17
C LEU A 240 -32.93 13.43 -0.49
N THR A 241 -32.87 12.34 0.29
CA THR A 241 -33.06 10.98 -0.23
C THR A 241 -34.48 10.79 -0.74
N ASP A 242 -35.49 11.29 -0.04
CA ASP A 242 -36.89 11.21 -0.47
C ASP A 242 -37.12 11.96 -1.79
N PHE A 243 -36.50 13.14 -1.93
CA PHE A 243 -36.53 13.89 -3.18
C PHE A 243 -35.88 13.12 -4.34
N PHE A 244 -34.73 12.49 -4.10
CA PHE A 244 -34.06 11.66 -5.10
C PHE A 244 -34.86 10.41 -5.44
N ILE A 245 -35.46 9.75 -4.47
CA ILE A 245 -36.34 8.60 -4.67
C ILE A 245 -37.52 9.01 -5.55
N PHE A 246 -38.21 10.10 -5.23
CA PHE A 246 -39.30 10.63 -6.06
C PHE A 246 -38.83 10.87 -7.51
N PHE A 247 -37.73 11.60 -7.70
CA PHE A 247 -37.26 11.92 -9.04
C PHE A 247 -36.79 10.69 -9.83
N PHE A 248 -35.99 9.81 -9.24
CA PHE A 248 -35.40 8.68 -9.96
C PHE A 248 -36.31 7.46 -10.07
N ARG A 249 -37.27 7.29 -9.16
CA ARG A 249 -38.19 6.13 -9.15
C ARG A 249 -39.60 6.45 -9.64
N GLU A 250 -40.11 7.66 -9.43
CA GLU A 250 -41.47 8.05 -9.87
C GLU A 250 -41.45 8.82 -11.21
N VAL A 251 -40.50 9.72 -11.41
CA VAL A 251 -40.42 10.55 -12.64
C VAL A 251 -39.62 9.85 -13.74
N LEU A 252 -38.46 9.29 -13.39
CA LEU A 252 -37.64 8.49 -14.30
C LEU A 252 -38.04 7.01 -14.23
N PRO A 253 -37.67 6.18 -15.24
CA PRO A 253 -38.09 4.79 -15.29
C PRO A 253 -37.26 3.93 -14.32
N GLY A 254 -37.41 4.20 -13.02
CA GLY A 254 -36.67 3.56 -11.91
C GLY A 254 -37.56 2.92 -10.84
N SER A 255 -38.86 2.79 -11.11
CA SER A 255 -39.82 2.14 -10.21
C SER A 255 -39.52 0.64 -10.08
N LEU A 256 -39.55 0.13 -8.86
CA LEU A 256 -39.38 -1.30 -8.61
C LEU A 256 -40.73 -2.02 -8.69
N PRO A 257 -40.74 -3.31 -9.05
CA PRO A 257 -41.99 -4.09 -9.10
C PRO A 257 -42.67 -4.08 -7.73
N ALA A 258 -43.97 -3.75 -7.71
CA ALA A 258 -44.70 -3.58 -6.45
C ALA A 258 -44.93 -4.92 -5.72
N ASN A 259 -45.07 -6.01 -6.49
CA ASN A 259 -45.31 -7.35 -5.98
C ASN A 259 -44.39 -8.36 -6.69
N GLN A 260 -44.00 -9.42 -6.00
CA GLN A 260 -43.17 -10.52 -6.56
C GLN A 260 -43.83 -11.27 -7.75
N GLN A 261 -45.11 -11.01 -8.02
CA GLN A 261 -45.90 -11.62 -9.10
C GLN A 261 -45.89 -10.80 -10.40
N GLU A 262 -45.34 -9.57 -10.40
CA GLU A 262 -45.19 -8.78 -11.62
C GLU A 262 -44.11 -9.40 -12.51
N SER A 263 -44.49 -9.96 -13.65
CA SER A 263 -43.55 -10.57 -14.60
C SER A 263 -42.80 -9.50 -15.39
N VAL A 264 -41.64 -9.09 -14.88
CA VAL A 264 -40.78 -8.08 -15.51
C VAL A 264 -39.65 -8.76 -16.27
N THR A 265 -39.38 -8.32 -17.50
CA THR A 265 -38.25 -8.87 -18.28
C THR A 265 -36.92 -8.43 -17.69
N PHE A 266 -35.83 -9.19 -17.93
CA PHE A 266 -34.50 -8.78 -17.45
C PHE A 266 -34.10 -7.39 -17.96
N THR A 267 -34.37 -7.08 -19.23
CA THR A 267 -34.05 -5.78 -19.81
C THR A 267 -34.81 -4.65 -19.12
N GLU A 268 -36.09 -4.84 -18.84
CA GLU A 268 -36.90 -3.86 -18.12
C GLU A 268 -36.43 -3.69 -16.68
N LEU A 269 -36.11 -4.79 -15.99
CA LEU A 269 -35.56 -4.76 -14.64
C LEU A 269 -34.19 -4.05 -14.61
N LEU A 270 -33.35 -4.27 -15.62
CA LEU A 270 -32.07 -3.59 -15.77
C LEU A 270 -32.24 -2.08 -15.96
N ILE A 271 -33.21 -1.65 -16.78
CA ILE A 271 -33.55 -0.22 -16.94
C ILE A 271 -34.02 0.36 -15.61
N ARG A 272 -34.95 -0.30 -14.93
CA ARG A 272 -35.47 0.14 -13.62
C ARG A 272 -34.34 0.30 -12.60
N TYR A 273 -33.43 -0.68 -12.49
CA TYR A 273 -32.28 -0.56 -11.61
C TYR A 273 -31.26 0.48 -12.09
N PHE A 274 -31.09 0.70 -13.39
CA PHE A 274 -30.19 1.72 -13.92
C PHE A 274 -30.59 3.12 -13.47
N PHE A 275 -31.88 3.46 -13.52
CA PHE A 275 -32.36 4.75 -13.05
C PHE A 275 -32.50 4.81 -11.53
N GLY A 276 -33.25 3.88 -10.95
CA GLY A 276 -33.69 3.94 -9.56
C GLY A 276 -32.61 3.61 -8.53
N ALA A 277 -31.62 2.78 -8.90
CA ALA A 277 -30.49 2.44 -8.02
C ALA A 277 -29.17 2.99 -8.56
N GLY A 278 -28.79 2.62 -9.79
CA GLY A 278 -27.49 2.96 -10.39
C GLY A 278 -27.24 4.47 -10.46
N LEU A 279 -28.06 5.22 -11.20
CA LEU A 279 -27.89 6.66 -11.34
C LEU A 279 -28.10 7.35 -9.97
N MET A 280 -29.23 7.09 -9.32
CA MET A 280 -29.60 7.74 -8.07
C MET A 280 -28.52 7.59 -6.98
N GLU A 281 -28.12 6.35 -6.67
CA GLU A 281 -27.25 6.07 -5.53
C GLU A 281 -25.81 6.48 -5.82
N GLU A 282 -25.30 6.25 -7.04
CA GLU A 282 -23.94 6.70 -7.39
C GLU A 282 -23.84 8.23 -7.39
N LEU A 283 -24.91 8.94 -7.74
CA LEU A 283 -24.95 10.40 -7.62
C LEU A 283 -24.94 10.86 -6.16
N LEU A 284 -25.79 10.26 -5.30
CA LEU A 284 -25.81 10.56 -3.86
C LEU A 284 -24.42 10.31 -3.22
N LYS A 285 -23.79 9.17 -3.56
CA LYS A 285 -22.44 8.82 -3.10
C LYS A 285 -21.35 9.73 -3.68
N ALA A 286 -21.59 10.39 -4.81
CA ALA A 286 -20.66 11.35 -5.38
C ALA A 286 -20.72 12.74 -4.71
N LEU A 287 -21.83 13.10 -4.05
CA LEU A 287 -22.01 14.43 -3.44
C LEU A 287 -20.91 14.81 -2.43
N PRO A 288 -20.45 13.96 -1.50
CA PRO A 288 -19.34 14.31 -0.60
C PRO A 288 -18.03 14.59 -1.35
N ILE A 289 -17.79 13.90 -2.46
CA ILE A 289 -16.59 14.06 -3.29
C ILE A 289 -16.63 15.41 -4.00
N LEU A 290 -17.79 15.76 -4.58
CA LEU A 290 -18.04 17.05 -5.23
C LEU A 290 -18.00 18.20 -4.21
N GLY A 291 -18.54 17.98 -3.00
CA GLY A 291 -18.46 18.91 -1.89
C GLY A 291 -17.02 19.17 -1.46
N ALA A 292 -16.21 18.11 -1.28
CA ALA A 292 -14.78 18.24 -0.96
C ALA A 292 -14.01 19.01 -2.05
N TYR A 293 -14.32 18.76 -3.34
CA TYR A 293 -13.77 19.54 -4.45
C TYR A 293 -14.17 21.02 -4.39
N ALA A 294 -15.45 21.32 -4.16
CA ALA A 294 -15.97 22.68 -4.11
C ALA A 294 -15.39 23.46 -2.91
N ILE A 295 -15.42 22.89 -1.71
CA ILE A 295 -14.88 23.48 -0.48
C ILE A 295 -13.38 23.77 -0.64
N ALA A 296 -12.61 22.83 -1.18
CA ALA A 296 -11.17 23.03 -1.31
C ALA A 296 -10.79 24.20 -2.23
N ARG A 297 -11.65 24.62 -3.17
CA ARG A 297 -11.36 25.76 -4.04
C ARG A 297 -11.30 27.10 -3.30
N SER A 298 -11.94 27.21 -2.12
CA SER A 298 -11.89 28.42 -1.30
C SER A 298 -10.81 28.37 -0.21
N LEU A 299 -10.11 27.25 -0.05
CA LEU A 299 -9.09 27.07 0.97
C LEU A 299 -7.69 27.44 0.46
N SER A 300 -6.83 27.91 1.35
CA SER A 300 -5.40 28.11 1.09
C SER A 300 -4.61 26.80 1.23
N SER A 301 -3.40 26.78 0.65
CA SER A 301 -2.45 25.69 0.89
C SER A 301 -1.98 25.72 2.35
N PRO A 302 -1.85 24.56 3.05
CA PRO A 302 -1.93 23.19 2.54
C PRO A 302 -3.33 22.53 2.65
N TRP A 303 -4.35 23.26 3.09
CA TRP A 303 -5.68 22.69 3.39
C TRP A 303 -6.44 22.30 2.14
N ARG A 304 -6.28 23.09 1.07
CA ARG A 304 -6.81 22.82 -0.26
C ARG A 304 -6.39 21.44 -0.78
N GLU A 305 -5.13 21.07 -0.64
CA GLU A 305 -4.57 19.80 -1.10
C GLU A 305 -4.97 18.64 -0.17
N ARG A 306 -5.01 18.89 1.14
CA ARG A 306 -5.41 17.88 2.14
C ARG A 306 -6.87 17.44 1.99
N ILE A 307 -7.78 18.38 1.77
CA ILE A 307 -9.23 18.12 1.70
C ILE A 307 -9.67 17.82 0.26
N GLY A 308 -9.21 18.62 -0.71
CA GLY A 308 -9.77 18.66 -2.05
C GLY A 308 -9.48 17.47 -2.94
N VAL A 309 -10.18 17.41 -4.07
CA VAL A 309 -9.92 16.45 -5.15
C VAL A 309 -9.02 17.11 -6.18
N TRP A 310 -7.78 16.64 -6.34
CA TRP A 310 -6.80 17.20 -7.27
C TRP A 310 -6.43 16.25 -8.41
N GLU A 311 -6.63 14.96 -8.19
CA GLU A 311 -6.29 13.90 -9.14
C GLU A 311 -7.18 12.66 -8.91
N PRO A 312 -7.19 11.69 -9.85
CA PRO A 312 -8.05 10.51 -9.75
C PRO A 312 -7.90 9.70 -8.46
N LEU A 313 -6.71 9.63 -7.86
CA LEU A 313 -6.52 8.92 -6.58
C LEU A 313 -7.28 9.55 -5.42
N ASP A 314 -7.39 10.88 -5.37
CA ASP A 314 -8.21 11.55 -4.33
C ASP A 314 -9.69 11.18 -4.49
N GLY A 315 -10.17 11.18 -5.74
CA GLY A 315 -11.54 10.83 -6.06
C GLY A 315 -11.88 9.37 -5.72
N ILE A 316 -10.99 8.42 -6.06
CA ILE A 316 -11.16 7.00 -5.69
C ILE A 316 -11.25 6.85 -4.18
N LEU A 317 -10.33 7.46 -3.42
CA LEU A 317 -10.27 7.34 -1.97
C LEU A 317 -11.52 7.92 -1.29
N LEU A 318 -12.02 9.06 -1.74
CA LEU A 318 -13.24 9.67 -1.20
C LEU A 318 -14.51 8.95 -1.64
N GLY A 319 -14.57 8.47 -2.89
CA GLY A 319 -15.71 7.72 -3.41
C GLY A 319 -15.88 6.36 -2.77
N THR A 320 -14.79 5.62 -2.56
CA THR A 320 -14.82 4.36 -1.81
C THR A 320 -15.18 4.58 -0.33
N ALA A 321 -14.74 5.69 0.27
CA ALA A 321 -15.12 6.02 1.65
C ALA A 321 -16.60 6.40 1.78
N SER A 322 -17.13 7.14 0.80
CA SER A 322 -18.56 7.42 0.66
C SER A 322 -19.38 6.14 0.53
N ALA A 323 -18.92 5.20 -0.30
CA ALA A 323 -19.54 3.88 -0.46
C ALA A 323 -19.53 3.03 0.81
N VAL A 324 -18.49 3.12 1.65
CA VAL A 324 -18.46 2.48 2.98
C VAL A 324 -19.58 3.04 3.86
N GLY A 325 -19.74 4.37 3.89
CA GLY A 325 -20.82 5.03 4.60
C GLY A 325 -22.20 4.55 4.17
N PHE A 326 -22.41 4.50 2.85
CA PHE A 326 -23.63 3.96 2.24
C PHE A 326 -23.88 2.50 2.64
N THR A 327 -22.89 1.63 2.44
CA THR A 327 -22.99 0.19 2.67
C THR A 327 -23.31 -0.12 4.13
N LEU A 328 -22.67 0.58 5.07
CA LEU A 328 -22.93 0.39 6.50
C LEU A 328 -24.36 0.78 6.87
N LEU A 329 -24.83 1.95 6.44
CA LEU A 329 -26.18 2.41 6.76
C LEU A 329 -27.26 1.53 6.10
N GLU A 330 -27.08 1.20 4.83
CA GLU A 330 -27.99 0.34 4.08
C GLU A 330 -28.04 -1.08 4.68
N THR A 331 -26.88 -1.68 4.95
CA THR A 331 -26.82 -3.06 5.41
C THR A 331 -27.30 -3.21 6.85
N LEU A 332 -26.83 -2.35 7.76
CA LEU A 332 -27.20 -2.42 9.18
C LEU A 332 -28.58 -1.82 9.46
N GLY A 333 -29.03 -0.86 8.66
CA GLY A 333 -30.31 -0.17 8.85
C GLY A 333 -31.49 -0.82 8.13
N GLN A 334 -31.25 -1.54 7.03
CA GLN A 334 -32.34 -2.12 6.22
C GLN A 334 -32.18 -3.63 6.05
N TYR A 335 -31.10 -4.11 5.44
CA TYR A 335 -30.99 -5.53 5.05
C TYR A 335 -30.91 -6.50 6.22
N VAL A 336 -30.05 -6.21 7.21
CA VAL A 336 -29.88 -7.07 8.38
C VAL A 336 -31.15 -7.10 9.24
N PRO A 337 -31.78 -5.96 9.59
CA PRO A 337 -33.06 -5.98 10.30
C PRO A 337 -34.17 -6.74 9.54
N GLN A 338 -34.27 -6.56 8.21
CA GLN A 338 -35.27 -7.25 7.39
C GLN A 338 -35.10 -8.78 7.38
N ILE A 339 -33.86 -9.28 7.26
CA ILE A 339 -33.63 -10.74 7.30
C ILE A 339 -33.84 -11.30 8.70
N ILE A 340 -33.45 -10.56 9.75
CA ILE A 340 -33.71 -10.96 11.14
C ILE A 340 -35.21 -11.08 11.36
N GLN A 341 -36.00 -10.08 10.95
CA GLN A 341 -37.45 -10.08 11.15
C GLN A 341 -38.12 -11.24 10.40
N SER A 342 -37.75 -11.48 9.13
CA SER A 342 -38.37 -12.53 8.31
C SER A 342 -38.06 -13.93 8.82
N VAL A 343 -36.81 -14.20 9.23
CA VAL A 343 -36.40 -15.50 9.77
C VAL A 343 -36.90 -15.69 11.20
N THR A 344 -36.94 -14.63 12.02
CA THR A 344 -37.51 -14.69 13.39
C THR A 344 -38.96 -15.15 13.36
N PHE A 345 -39.74 -14.64 12.40
CA PHE A 345 -41.14 -15.04 12.24
C PHE A 345 -41.30 -16.54 11.92
N GLN A 346 -40.33 -17.14 11.23
CA GLN A 346 -40.42 -18.54 10.76
C GLN A 346 -39.72 -19.54 11.69
N ALA A 347 -38.61 -19.15 12.31
CA ALA A 347 -37.68 -20.05 12.99
C ALA A 347 -37.23 -19.56 14.38
N GLY A 348 -37.80 -18.46 14.88
CA GLY A 348 -37.49 -17.88 16.19
C GLY A 348 -36.28 -16.95 16.19
N ASP A 349 -36.12 -16.20 17.28
CA ASP A 349 -35.16 -15.09 17.39
C ASP A 349 -33.70 -15.54 17.19
N GLY A 350 -33.29 -16.65 17.80
CA GLY A 350 -31.92 -17.17 17.65
C GLY A 350 -31.54 -17.47 16.19
N ALA A 351 -32.47 -18.01 15.40
CA ALA A 351 -32.26 -18.24 13.97
C ALA A 351 -32.22 -16.93 13.18
N GLY A 352 -33.06 -15.96 13.55
CA GLY A 352 -33.07 -14.61 12.98
C GLY A 352 -31.74 -13.90 13.15
N GLN A 353 -31.21 -13.85 14.37
CA GLN A 353 -29.92 -13.22 14.66
C GLN A 353 -28.76 -13.88 13.90
N LEU A 354 -28.75 -15.22 13.81
CA LEU A 354 -27.76 -15.95 13.04
C LEU A 354 -27.82 -15.60 11.54
N ALA A 355 -29.03 -15.58 10.96
CA ALA A 355 -29.22 -15.20 9.56
C ALA A 355 -28.78 -13.75 9.29
N GLY A 356 -29.07 -12.84 10.22
CA GLY A 356 -28.60 -11.45 10.17
C GLY A 356 -27.08 -11.36 10.09
N LEU A 357 -26.37 -12.08 10.97
CA LEU A 357 -24.91 -12.12 10.96
C LEU A 357 -24.35 -12.78 9.70
N GLN A 358 -24.95 -13.88 9.23
CA GLN A 358 -24.57 -14.56 7.99
C GLN A 358 -24.75 -13.69 6.75
N LEU A 359 -25.72 -12.77 6.74
CA LEU A 359 -25.92 -11.81 5.65
C LEU A 359 -24.96 -10.61 5.75
N LEU A 360 -24.70 -10.13 6.97
CA LEU A 360 -23.83 -8.97 7.24
C LEU A 360 -22.43 -9.14 6.64
N ILE A 361 -21.80 -10.28 6.91
CA ILE A 361 -20.42 -10.58 6.49
C ILE A 361 -20.25 -10.48 4.96
N PRO A 362 -20.99 -11.24 4.13
CA PRO A 362 -20.84 -11.20 2.67
C PRO A 362 -21.27 -9.87 2.06
N ARG A 363 -22.28 -9.17 2.61
CA ARG A 363 -22.67 -7.84 2.10
C ARG A 363 -21.55 -6.81 2.27
N ILE A 364 -20.97 -6.73 3.47
CA ILE A 364 -19.92 -5.74 3.75
C ILE A 364 -18.62 -6.13 3.06
N LEU A 365 -18.21 -7.40 3.12
CA LEU A 365 -16.99 -7.84 2.44
C LEU A 365 -17.11 -7.74 0.91
N GLY A 366 -18.26 -8.13 0.36
CA GLY A 366 -18.56 -8.08 -1.06
C GLY A 366 -18.64 -6.66 -1.62
N SER A 367 -18.81 -5.64 -0.78
CA SER A 367 -18.86 -4.24 -1.20
C SER A 367 -17.60 -3.77 -1.94
N VAL A 368 -16.44 -4.42 -1.73
CA VAL A 368 -15.20 -4.17 -2.50
C VAL A 368 -15.41 -4.38 -4.00
N ALA A 369 -16.23 -5.37 -4.37
CA ALA A 369 -16.64 -5.68 -5.74
C ALA A 369 -18.02 -5.09 -6.10
N GLY A 370 -18.67 -4.39 -5.16
CA GLY A 370 -19.96 -3.72 -5.33
C GLY A 370 -19.83 -2.21 -5.15
N HIS A 371 -20.49 -1.64 -4.13
CA HIS A 371 -20.55 -0.19 -3.89
C HIS A 371 -19.18 0.51 -3.93
N MET A 372 -18.12 -0.05 -3.32
CA MET A 372 -16.79 0.55 -3.37
C MET A 372 -16.19 0.53 -4.78
N ALA A 373 -16.48 -0.50 -5.58
CA ALA A 373 -16.03 -0.57 -6.96
C ALA A 373 -16.70 0.52 -7.82
N TYR A 374 -18.03 0.66 -7.74
CA TYR A 374 -18.78 1.64 -8.54
C TYR A 374 -18.42 3.07 -8.16
N SER A 375 -18.49 3.40 -6.86
CA SER A 375 -18.23 4.75 -6.39
C SER A 375 -16.74 5.10 -6.45
N GLY A 376 -15.84 4.12 -6.31
CA GLY A 376 -14.42 4.30 -6.56
C GLY A 376 -14.13 4.59 -8.03
N TYR A 377 -14.77 3.86 -8.95
CA TYR A 377 -14.66 4.10 -10.39
C TYR A 377 -15.22 5.47 -10.78
N LEU A 378 -16.39 5.86 -10.28
CA LEU A 378 -16.92 7.22 -10.47
C LEU A 378 -15.97 8.28 -9.88
N GLY A 379 -15.44 8.02 -8.69
CA GLY A 379 -14.42 8.85 -8.04
C GLY A 379 -13.18 9.08 -8.92
N TYR A 380 -12.70 8.04 -9.62
CA TYR A 380 -11.63 8.17 -10.60
C TYR A 380 -11.97 9.20 -11.70
N PHE A 381 -13.17 9.14 -12.27
CA PHE A 381 -13.60 10.08 -13.32
C PHE A 381 -13.79 11.50 -12.78
N ILE A 382 -14.27 11.66 -11.54
CA ILE A 382 -14.33 12.98 -10.88
C ILE A 382 -12.93 13.59 -10.77
N GLY A 383 -11.96 12.84 -10.26
CA GLY A 383 -10.58 13.33 -10.18
C GLY A 383 -9.91 13.51 -11.54
N LEU A 384 -10.26 12.71 -12.55
CA LEU A 384 -9.78 12.87 -13.92
C LEU A 384 -10.32 14.14 -14.58
N ALA A 385 -11.59 14.50 -14.29
CA ALA A 385 -12.22 15.72 -14.78
C ALA A 385 -11.51 16.97 -14.23
N VAL A 386 -10.98 16.90 -13.00
CA VAL A 386 -10.14 17.96 -12.41
C VAL A 386 -8.83 18.12 -13.19
N LEU A 387 -8.17 17.02 -13.58
CA LEU A 387 -6.95 17.07 -14.39
C LEU A 387 -7.18 17.51 -15.84
N LYS A 388 -8.39 17.31 -16.37
CA LYS A 388 -8.75 17.56 -17.78
C LYS A 388 -9.99 18.45 -17.89
N PRO A 389 -9.93 19.72 -17.44
CA PRO A 389 -11.11 20.58 -17.31
C PRO A 389 -11.85 20.83 -18.63
N ARG A 390 -11.14 20.88 -19.77
CA ARG A 390 -11.75 21.07 -21.10
C ARG A 390 -12.64 19.91 -21.56
N LYS A 391 -12.46 18.72 -20.98
CA LYS A 391 -13.25 17.51 -21.30
C LYS A 391 -14.07 17.03 -20.11
N SER A 392 -14.22 17.85 -19.07
CA SER A 392 -14.81 17.47 -17.78
C SER A 392 -16.21 16.87 -17.95
N TRP A 393 -17.07 17.49 -18.75
CA TRP A 393 -18.44 16.99 -19.00
C TRP A 393 -18.45 15.58 -19.60
N GLN A 394 -17.65 15.36 -20.65
CA GLN A 394 -17.55 14.05 -21.30
C GLN A 394 -17.01 12.98 -20.33
N ILE A 395 -16.00 13.33 -19.53
CA ILE A 395 -15.38 12.45 -18.54
C ILE A 395 -16.39 12.07 -17.46
N LEU A 396 -17.08 13.06 -16.87
CA LEU A 396 -18.06 12.83 -15.81
C LEU A 396 -19.24 12.00 -16.32
N LEU A 397 -19.75 12.29 -17.52
CA LEU A 397 -20.86 11.55 -18.12
C LEU A 397 -20.48 10.08 -18.33
N VAL A 398 -19.32 9.80 -18.93
CA VAL A 398 -18.85 8.42 -19.15
C VAL A 398 -18.68 7.68 -17.82
N GLY A 399 -18.04 8.31 -16.83
CA GLY A 399 -17.83 7.70 -15.52
C GLY A 399 -19.14 7.38 -14.81
N TYR A 400 -20.08 8.32 -14.82
CA TYR A 400 -21.37 8.19 -14.14
C TYR A 400 -22.25 7.12 -14.77
N LEU A 401 -22.43 7.14 -16.10
CA LEU A 401 -23.23 6.13 -16.80
C LEU A 401 -22.62 4.72 -16.68
N THR A 402 -21.28 4.62 -16.69
CA THR A 402 -20.61 3.32 -16.53
C THR A 402 -20.78 2.76 -15.12
N ALA A 403 -20.58 3.58 -14.09
CA ALA A 403 -20.75 3.17 -12.70
C ALA A 403 -22.21 2.77 -12.41
N ALA A 404 -23.17 3.56 -12.87
CA ALA A 404 -24.59 3.25 -12.77
C ALA A 404 -24.96 1.95 -13.52
N GLY A 405 -24.36 1.72 -14.69
CA GLY A 405 -24.56 0.49 -15.48
C GLY A 405 -24.07 -0.77 -14.76
N LEU A 406 -22.87 -0.73 -14.18
CA LEU A 406 -22.33 -1.86 -13.40
C LEU A 406 -23.17 -2.14 -12.16
N HIS A 407 -23.63 -1.09 -11.48
CA HIS A 407 -24.52 -1.22 -10.32
C HIS A 407 -25.88 -1.84 -10.73
N ALA A 408 -26.50 -1.31 -11.79
CA ALA A 408 -27.75 -1.85 -12.30
C ALA A 408 -27.64 -3.33 -12.67
N LEU A 409 -26.52 -3.70 -13.31
CA LEU A 409 -26.24 -5.07 -13.69
C LEU A 409 -26.16 -5.99 -12.47
N TRP A 410 -25.50 -5.55 -11.38
CA TRP A 410 -25.44 -6.31 -10.14
C TRP A 410 -26.85 -6.56 -9.56
N ASN A 411 -27.67 -5.52 -9.44
CA ASN A 411 -29.00 -5.65 -8.86
C ASN A 411 -29.94 -6.52 -9.72
N ALA A 412 -29.92 -6.31 -11.04
CA ALA A 412 -30.74 -7.10 -11.97
C ALA A 412 -30.32 -8.58 -11.98
N THR A 413 -29.01 -8.86 -12.05
CA THR A 413 -28.49 -10.24 -12.05
C THR A 413 -28.75 -10.94 -10.72
N GLY A 414 -28.59 -10.24 -9.59
CA GLY A 414 -28.83 -10.80 -8.25
C GLY A 414 -30.28 -11.22 -8.01
N THR A 415 -31.23 -10.60 -8.72
CA THR A 415 -32.65 -10.97 -8.67
C THR A 415 -32.93 -12.27 -9.43
N ILE A 416 -32.14 -12.60 -10.45
CA ILE A 416 -32.31 -13.82 -11.26
C ILE A 416 -31.55 -15.00 -10.67
N ASN A 417 -30.24 -14.83 -10.43
CA ASN A 417 -29.38 -15.90 -9.95
C ASN A 417 -28.17 -15.34 -9.20
N GLY A 418 -28.10 -15.64 -7.90
CA GLY A 418 -27.00 -15.20 -7.03
C GLY A 418 -25.62 -15.70 -7.46
N LEU A 419 -25.50 -16.85 -8.15
CA LEU A 419 -24.20 -17.36 -8.61
C LEU A 419 -23.63 -16.50 -9.76
N LEU A 420 -24.48 -15.88 -10.58
CA LEU A 420 -24.03 -15.00 -11.66
C LEU A 420 -23.44 -13.69 -11.13
N LEU A 421 -23.70 -13.33 -9.86
CA LEU A 421 -23.06 -12.18 -9.22
C LEU A 421 -21.53 -12.32 -9.15
N VAL A 422 -20.98 -13.53 -9.20
CA VAL A 422 -19.53 -13.73 -9.29
C VAL A 422 -18.97 -13.06 -10.54
N VAL A 423 -19.64 -13.21 -11.69
CA VAL A 423 -19.20 -12.63 -12.97
C VAL A 423 -19.26 -11.11 -12.90
N VAL A 424 -20.38 -10.56 -12.43
CA VAL A 424 -20.58 -9.10 -12.32
C VAL A 424 -19.62 -8.49 -11.29
N GLY A 425 -19.39 -9.16 -10.16
CA GLY A 425 -18.46 -8.72 -9.12
C GLY A 425 -17.02 -8.71 -9.62
N VAL A 426 -16.56 -9.75 -10.32
CA VAL A 426 -15.23 -9.79 -10.93
C VAL A 426 -15.06 -8.66 -11.95
N LEU A 427 -16.06 -8.44 -12.81
CA LEU A 427 -16.06 -7.34 -13.77
C LEU A 427 -15.95 -5.98 -13.08
N SER A 428 -16.77 -5.75 -12.06
CA SER A 428 -16.82 -4.50 -11.29
C SER A 428 -15.50 -4.22 -10.58
N TYR A 429 -14.94 -5.23 -9.92
CA TYR A 429 -13.63 -5.16 -9.29
C TYR A 429 -12.52 -4.89 -10.32
N ALA A 430 -12.56 -5.52 -11.49
CA ALA A 430 -11.60 -5.27 -12.56
C ALA A 430 -11.63 -3.81 -13.05
N PHE A 431 -12.82 -3.20 -13.15
CA PHE A 431 -12.96 -1.78 -13.47
C PHE A 431 -12.31 -0.89 -12.42
N LEU A 432 -12.56 -1.15 -11.13
CA LEU A 432 -11.92 -0.42 -10.03
C LEU A 432 -10.39 -0.58 -10.07
N MET A 433 -9.89 -1.81 -10.25
CA MET A 433 -8.44 -2.07 -10.32
C MET A 433 -7.79 -1.36 -11.50
N ALA A 434 -8.42 -1.40 -12.68
CA ALA A 434 -7.95 -0.67 -13.85
C ALA A 434 -7.92 0.85 -13.60
N ALA A 435 -8.95 1.39 -12.94
CA ALA A 435 -9.00 2.79 -12.55
C ALA A 435 -7.88 3.16 -11.57
N ILE A 436 -7.60 2.34 -10.54
CA ILE A 436 -6.49 2.56 -9.60
C ILE A 436 -5.14 2.55 -10.32
N LEU A 437 -4.89 1.54 -11.17
CA LEU A 437 -3.64 1.44 -11.92
C LEU A 437 -3.44 2.66 -12.83
N LYS A 438 -4.50 3.09 -13.51
CA LYS A 438 -4.46 4.27 -14.38
C LYS A 438 -4.28 5.56 -13.59
N ALA A 439 -4.96 5.70 -12.44
CA ALA A 439 -4.82 6.83 -11.53
C ALA A 439 -3.38 7.00 -11.05
N ARG A 440 -2.72 5.89 -10.67
CA ARG A 440 -1.32 5.89 -10.26
C ARG A 440 -0.37 6.32 -11.38
N ALA A 441 -0.64 5.90 -12.62
CA ALA A 441 0.14 6.31 -13.78
C ALA A 441 -0.03 7.81 -14.11
N LEU A 442 -1.21 8.38 -13.86
CA LEU A 442 -1.54 9.78 -14.15
C LEU A 442 -1.21 10.76 -13.02
N SER A 443 -1.00 10.27 -11.79
CA SER A 443 -0.81 11.09 -10.59
C SER A 443 0.38 12.05 -10.73
N PRO A 444 0.19 13.38 -10.63
CA PRO A 444 1.30 14.34 -10.59
C PRO A 444 2.22 14.18 -9.38
N THR A 445 1.74 13.51 -8.32
CA THR A 445 2.49 13.29 -7.07
C THR A 445 3.04 11.86 -6.95
N ARG A 446 3.23 11.18 -8.08
CA ARG A 446 3.64 9.77 -8.16
C ARG A 446 4.88 9.41 -7.33
N GLU A 447 5.86 10.30 -7.24
CA GLU A 447 7.10 10.11 -6.46
C GLU A 447 6.86 10.09 -4.95
N GLN A 448 5.77 10.72 -4.49
CA GLN A 448 5.37 10.81 -3.09
C GLN A 448 4.46 9.65 -2.67
N ASN A 449 3.92 8.91 -3.63
CA ASN A 449 3.05 7.77 -3.38
C ASN A 449 3.86 6.62 -2.76
N PHE A 450 3.30 5.96 -1.74
CA PHE A 450 4.02 4.89 -1.05
C PHE A 450 3.88 3.53 -1.78
N ALA A 451 2.82 3.34 -2.58
CA ALA A 451 2.65 2.11 -3.35
C ALA A 451 3.58 2.05 -4.59
N THR A 452 4.12 3.18 -5.06
CA THR A 452 5.06 3.22 -6.20
C THR A 452 6.47 2.77 -5.84
N ARG A 453 6.77 2.59 -4.54
CA ARG A 453 8.06 2.06 -4.07
C ARG A 453 8.16 0.53 -4.09
N PHE A 454 7.09 -0.20 -4.42
CA PHE A 454 7.10 -1.67 -4.48
C PHE A 454 7.67 -2.25 -5.78
N LEU A 455 7.89 -1.43 -6.81
CA LEU A 455 8.47 -1.85 -8.07
C LEU A 455 9.70 -0.98 -8.36
N GLY A 456 10.80 -1.27 -7.68
CA GLY A 456 12.12 -0.95 -8.25
C GLY A 456 12.30 -1.78 -9.52
N PRO A 457 12.94 -1.25 -10.58
CA PRO A 457 13.25 -2.06 -11.76
C PRO A 457 14.11 -3.25 -11.35
N LYS A 458 13.70 -4.45 -11.76
CA LYS A 458 14.50 -5.68 -11.65
C LYS A 458 15.72 -5.62 -12.57
#